data_AF-A0A3D4ZX52-F1
#
_entry.id   AF-A0A3D4ZX52-F1
#
_cell.length_a   1.000
_cell.length_b   1.000
_cell.length_c   1.000
_cell.angle_alpha   90.00
_cell.angle_beta   90.00
_cell.angle_gamma   90.00
#
_symmetry.space_group_name_H-M   'P 1'
#
loop_
_entity.id
_entity.type
_entity.pdbx_description
1 polymer ?
#
loop_
_entity_poly.entity_id
_entity_poly.type
_entity_poly.pdbx_seq_one_letter_code
_entity_poly.pdbx_strand_id
1 'polypeptide(L)'
;MRIGEIQTATVGDVTLGFRLSWGDAKRIRRDAQDVLHSDEPDAEPGFAEATLLRHVVTIDGLQDEDGRPVATLSREVLDALPPGFVQAAVGAMLEAGEGRYEVTASGNV
;
A
#
# COMPACT_ATOMS: atom_id res chain seq x y z
N MET A 1 -14.83 2.80 12.32
CA MET A 1 -13.73 1.81 12.38
C MET A 1 -13.12 1.83 13.79
N ARG A 2 -12.87 0.66 14.40
CA ARG A 2 -12.01 0.58 15.60
C ARG A 2 -10.56 0.52 15.13
N ILE A 3 -9.69 1.30 15.75
CA ILE A 3 -8.24 1.30 15.50
C ILE A 3 -7.74 -0.16 15.67
N GLY A 4 -7.26 -0.81 14.59
CA GLY A 4 -6.59 -2.12 14.68
C GLY A 4 -7.01 -3.23 13.69
N GLU A 5 -8.06 -3.06 12.88
CA GLU A 5 -8.45 -4.07 11.88
C GLU A 5 -7.42 -4.14 10.74
N ILE A 6 -6.94 -5.35 10.43
CA ILE A 6 -6.06 -5.59 9.28
C ILE A 6 -6.92 -5.57 8.02
N GLN A 7 -6.54 -4.74 7.06
CA GLN A 7 -7.14 -4.67 5.73
C GLN A 7 -6.25 -5.40 4.74
N THR A 8 -6.80 -5.79 3.60
CA THR A 8 -6.06 -6.54 2.57
C THR A 8 -6.16 -5.87 1.22
N ALA A 9 -5.07 -5.85 0.48
CA ALA A 9 -4.99 -5.42 -0.92
C ALA A 9 -4.33 -6.55 -1.72
N THR A 10 -4.75 -6.74 -2.96
CA THR A 10 -4.25 -7.82 -3.82
C THR A 10 -3.67 -7.23 -5.11
N VAL A 11 -2.45 -7.63 -5.45
CA VAL A 11 -1.73 -7.22 -6.66
C VAL A 11 -1.23 -8.46 -7.37
N GLY A 12 -1.85 -8.78 -8.51
CA GLY A 12 -1.65 -10.08 -9.14
C GLY A 12 -2.06 -11.21 -8.20
N ASP A 13 -1.12 -12.11 -7.91
CA ASP A 13 -1.32 -13.25 -7.01
C ASP A 13 -0.87 -12.98 -5.56
N VAL A 14 -0.36 -11.78 -5.26
CA VAL A 14 0.15 -11.40 -3.93
C VAL A 14 -0.92 -10.65 -3.15
N THR A 15 -1.20 -11.10 -1.92
CA THR A 15 -2.09 -10.41 -0.99
C THR A 15 -1.29 -9.76 0.14
N LEU A 16 -1.43 -8.44 0.28
CA LEU A 16 -0.79 -7.64 1.31
C LEU A 16 -1.82 -7.29 2.39
N GLY A 17 -1.55 -7.71 3.62
CA GLY A 17 -2.33 -7.29 4.78
C GLY A 17 -1.68 -6.08 5.43
N PHE A 18 -2.44 -5.02 5.65
CA PHE A 18 -1.94 -3.73 6.10
C PHE A 18 -2.81 -3.10 7.18
N ARG A 19 -2.22 -2.15 7.92
CA ARG A 19 -2.93 -1.32 8.89
C ARG A 19 -2.81 0.14 8.51
N LEU A 20 -3.94 0.72 8.15
CA LEU A 20 -4.07 2.13 7.80
C LEU A 20 -5.11 2.80 8.68
N SER A 21 -4.68 3.82 9.42
CA SER A 21 -5.62 4.76 10.03
C SER A 21 -6.13 5.74 8.98
N TRP A 22 -7.30 6.36 9.21
CA TRP A 22 -7.83 7.39 8.31
C TRP A 22 -6.86 8.57 8.14
N GLY A 23 -6.18 8.95 9.23
CA GLY A 23 -5.16 10.01 9.19
C GLY A 23 -3.93 9.64 8.36
N ASP A 24 -3.55 8.36 8.35
CA ASP A 24 -2.46 7.86 7.49
C ASP A 24 -2.90 7.79 6.04
N ALA A 25 -4.09 7.27 5.73
CA ALA A 25 -4.62 7.22 4.37
C ALA A 25 -4.68 8.62 3.73
N LYS A 26 -5.20 9.62 4.46
CA LYS A 26 -5.25 11.01 4.00
C LYS A 26 -3.84 11.60 3.77
N ARG A 27 -2.89 11.28 4.65
CA ARG A 27 -1.50 11.74 4.53
C ARG A 27 -0.83 11.12 3.31
N ILE A 28 -0.90 9.80 3.17
CA ILE A 28 -0.32 9.07 2.03
C ILE A 28 -0.91 9.56 0.71
N ARG A 29 -2.21 9.83 0.65
CA ARG A 29 -2.82 10.41 -0.56
C ARG A 29 -2.25 11.78 -0.90
N ARG A 30 -2.14 12.66 0.10
CA ARG A 30 -1.55 13.99 -0.10
C ARG A 30 -0.10 13.86 -0.56
N ASP A 31 0.68 13.04 0.13
CA ASP A 31 2.08 12.82 -0.18
C ASP A 31 2.24 12.20 -1.58
N ALA A 32 1.37 11.27 -1.98
CA ALA A 32 1.32 10.71 -3.33
C ALA A 32 0.97 11.75 -4.40
N GLN A 33 0.04 12.68 -4.11
CA GLN A 33 -0.29 13.79 -5.01
C GLN A 33 0.86 14.80 -5.12
N ASP A 34 1.50 15.12 -3.99
CA ASP A 34 2.66 16.03 -3.96
C ASP A 34 3.84 15.43 -4.73
N VAL A 35 4.02 14.11 -4.64
CA VAL A 35 5.03 13.34 -5.37
C VAL A 35 4.73 13.29 -6.88
N LEU A 36 3.48 13.02 -7.29
CA LEU A 36 3.02 13.06 -8.69
C LEU A 36 3.11 14.46 -9.32
N HIS A 37 3.13 15.51 -8.49
CA HIS A 37 3.30 16.91 -8.91
C HIS A 37 4.74 17.41 -8.73
N SER A 38 5.65 16.58 -8.22
CA SER A 38 7.06 16.93 -8.14
C SER A 38 7.77 16.56 -9.43
N ASP A 39 8.66 17.44 -9.90
CA ASP A 39 9.54 17.17 -11.06
C ASP A 39 10.70 16.22 -10.71
N GLU A 40 10.67 15.54 -9.55
CA GLU A 40 11.72 14.65 -9.06
C GLU A 40 11.34 13.18 -9.29
N PRO A 41 11.84 12.52 -10.35
CA PRO A 41 11.49 11.14 -10.68
C PRO A 41 11.94 10.12 -9.62
N ASP A 42 12.91 10.47 -8.77
CA ASP A 42 13.42 9.60 -7.70
C ASP A 42 12.61 9.71 -6.39
N ALA A 43 11.71 10.70 -6.27
CA ALA A 43 10.86 10.87 -5.08
C ALA A 43 9.72 9.82 -5.02
N GLU A 44 9.23 9.41 -6.20
CA GLU A 44 8.13 8.44 -6.35
C GLU A 44 8.45 7.04 -5.79
N PRO A 45 9.56 6.40 -6.18
CA PRO A 45 9.88 5.05 -5.72
C PRO A 45 10.14 5.02 -4.21
N GLY A 46 10.87 6.01 -3.68
CA GLY A 46 11.22 6.07 -2.26
C GLY A 46 10.01 6.25 -1.33
N PHE A 47 9.03 7.06 -1.76
CA PHE A 47 7.77 7.23 -1.03
C PHE A 47 6.93 5.95 -1.02
N ALA A 48 6.77 5.31 -2.18
CA ALA A 48 5.95 4.11 -2.32
C ALA A 48 6.56 2.94 -1.51
N GLU A 49 7.88 2.76 -1.61
CA GLU A 49 8.65 1.79 -0.83
C GLU A 49 8.44 2.01 0.68
N ALA A 50 8.69 3.23 1.16
CA ALA A 50 8.55 3.58 2.58
C ALA A 50 7.13 3.36 3.11
N THR A 51 6.12 3.61 2.28
CA THR A 51 4.70 3.39 2.63
C THR A 51 4.41 1.91 2.85
N LEU A 52 4.86 1.03 1.94
CA LEU A 52 4.65 -0.42 2.07
C LEU A 52 5.36 -0.97 3.30
N LEU A 53 6.65 -0.63 3.48
CA LEU A 53 7.47 -1.10 4.61
C LEU A 53 6.89 -0.70 5.96
N ARG A 54 6.21 0.45 6.03
CA ARG A 54 5.63 0.96 7.27
C ARG A 54 4.27 0.37 7.61
N HIS A 55 3.44 0.10 6.61
CA HIS A 55 2.02 -0.20 6.83
C HIS A 55 1.63 -1.65 6.55
N VAL A 56 2.39 -2.37 5.73
CA VAL A 56 2.15 -3.80 5.49
C VAL A 56 2.65 -4.61 6.68
N VAL A 57 1.80 -5.49 7.18
CA VAL A 57 2.05 -6.32 8.37
C VAL A 57 2.00 -7.82 8.07
N THR A 58 1.38 -8.23 6.96
CA THR A 58 1.36 -9.63 6.51
C THR A 58 1.43 -9.70 4.99
N ILE A 59 1.99 -10.77 4.46
CA ILE A 59 2.13 -11.02 3.02
C ILE A 59 1.72 -12.47 2.77
N ASP A 60 0.96 -12.68 1.71
CA ASP A 60 0.58 -14.00 1.21
C ASP A 60 0.77 -14.05 -0.30
N GLY A 61 1.10 -15.22 -0.84
CA GLY A 61 1.35 -15.42 -2.28
C GLY A 61 2.71 -14.96 -2.80
N LEU A 62 3.60 -14.45 -1.93
CA LEU A 62 4.99 -14.09 -2.30
C LEU A 62 5.99 -15.15 -1.80
N GLN A 63 6.90 -15.57 -2.69
CA GLN A 63 7.98 -16.51 -2.40
C GLN A 63 9.34 -15.90 -2.76
N ASP A 64 10.38 -16.27 -2.02
CA ASP A 64 11.77 -15.93 -2.35
C ASP A 64 12.32 -16.82 -3.48
N GLU A 65 13.57 -16.57 -3.87
CA GLU A 65 14.25 -17.34 -4.93
C GLU A 65 14.40 -18.83 -4.60
N ASP A 66 14.35 -19.20 -3.31
CA ASP A 66 14.41 -20.57 -2.82
C ASP A 66 13.00 -21.21 -2.71
N GLY A 67 11.94 -20.49 -3.12
CA GLY A 67 10.55 -20.94 -3.05
C GLY A 67 9.94 -20.89 -1.64
N ARG A 68 10.59 -20.20 -0.69
CA ARG A 68 10.08 -20.07 0.68
C ARG A 68 9.15 -18.86 0.78
N PRO A 69 8.08 -18.94 1.56
CA PRO A 69 7.15 -17.82 1.71
C PRO A 69 7.85 -16.62 2.36
N VAL A 70 7.63 -15.44 1.78
CA VAL A 70 8.13 -14.18 2.32
C VAL A 70 7.28 -13.76 3.50
N ALA A 71 7.85 -13.78 4.71
CA ALA A 71 7.13 -13.45 5.94
C ALA A 71 7.07 -11.94 6.23
N THR A 72 7.99 -11.15 5.68
CA THR A 72 8.09 -9.70 5.95
C THR A 72 8.62 -8.98 4.73
N LEU A 73 8.07 -7.80 4.48
CA LEU A 73 8.51 -6.92 3.40
C LEU A 73 9.79 -6.22 3.85
N SER A 74 10.84 -6.35 3.04
CA SER A 74 12.08 -5.61 3.18
C SER A 74 12.36 -4.86 1.88
N ARG A 75 13.32 -3.94 1.92
CA ARG A 75 13.80 -3.24 0.73
C ARG A 75 14.33 -4.22 -0.32
N GLU A 76 15.12 -5.21 0.11
CA GLU A 76 15.66 -6.27 -0.75
C GLU A 76 14.55 -7.06 -1.45
N VAL A 77 13.46 -7.38 -0.73
CA VAL A 77 12.29 -8.03 -1.33
C VAL A 77 11.63 -7.11 -2.36
N LEU A 78 11.42 -5.83 -2.03
CA LEU A 78 10.79 -4.87 -2.95
C LEU A 78 11.62 -4.65 -4.22
N ASP A 79 12.95 -4.62 -4.11
CA ASP A 79 13.88 -4.47 -5.23
C ASP A 79 13.89 -5.71 -6.15
N ALA A 80 13.55 -6.89 -5.61
CA ALA A 80 13.43 -8.13 -6.37
C ALA A 80 12.06 -8.29 -7.08
N LEU A 81 11.09 -7.42 -6.78
CA LEU A 81 9.75 -7.51 -7.37
C LEU A 81 9.72 -6.93 -8.80
N PRO A 82 8.73 -7.35 -9.62
CA PRO A 82 8.56 -6.79 -10.96
C PRO A 82 8.42 -5.26 -10.93
N PRO A 83 8.98 -4.56 -11.93
CA PRO A 83 8.80 -3.11 -12.07
C PRO A 83 7.30 -2.73 -12.03
N GLY A 84 6.96 -1.68 -11.28
CA GLY A 84 5.59 -1.22 -11.13
C GLY A 84 4.79 -1.90 -10.02
N PHE A 85 5.29 -3.01 -9.43
CA PHE A 85 4.59 -3.69 -8.33
C PHE A 85 4.42 -2.77 -7.12
N VAL A 86 5.48 -2.05 -6.74
CA VAL A 86 5.48 -1.16 -5.57
C VAL A 86 4.40 -0.08 -5.70
N GLN A 87 4.30 0.55 -6.87
CA GLN A 87 3.29 1.56 -7.15
C GLN A 87 1.87 0.95 -7.14
N ALA A 88 1.68 -0.20 -7.79
CA ALA A 88 0.39 -0.88 -7.82
C ALA A 88 -0.09 -1.29 -6.41
N ALA A 89 0.83 -1.77 -5.56
CA ALA A 89 0.55 -2.14 -4.18
C ALA A 89 0.10 -0.95 -3.33
N VAL A 90 0.78 0.19 -3.43
CA VAL A 90 0.35 1.41 -2.73
C VAL A 90 -1.02 1.89 -3.23
N GLY A 91 -1.24 1.87 -4.55
CA GLY A 91 -2.54 2.20 -5.14
C GLY A 91 -3.66 1.31 -4.59
N ALA A 92 -3.48 -0.01 -4.64
CA ALA A 92 -4.44 -0.98 -4.13
C ALA A 92 -4.69 -0.85 -2.61
N MET A 93 -3.65 -0.53 -1.82
CA MET A 93 -3.79 -0.24 -0.38
C MET A 93 -4.65 1.00 -0.11
N LEU A 94 -4.44 2.07 -0.89
CA LEU A 94 -5.23 3.29 -0.79
C LEU A 94 -6.69 3.04 -1.19
N GLU A 95 -6.93 2.36 -2.32
CA GLU A 95 -8.28 2.01 -2.78
C GLU A 95 -9.02 1.13 -1.77
N ALA A 96 -8.37 0.09 -1.23
CA ALA A 96 -8.96 -0.78 -0.23
C ALA A 96 -9.23 -0.05 1.09
N GLY A 97 -8.38 0.91 1.46
CA GLY A 97 -8.62 1.83 2.57
C GLY A 97 -9.84 2.71 2.31
N GLU A 98 -9.93 3.36 1.14
CA GLU A 98 -10.97 4.32 0.74
C GLU A 98 -12.34 3.69 0.47
N GLY A 99 -12.40 2.51 -0.15
CA GLY A 99 -13.65 1.78 -0.41
C GLY A 99 -14.42 1.41 0.86
N ARG A 100 -13.78 1.44 2.04
CA ARG A 100 -14.45 1.31 3.35
C ARG A 100 -14.76 2.67 4.02
N TYR A 101 -14.21 3.77 3.52
CA TYR A 101 -14.57 5.14 3.91
C TYR A 101 -15.72 5.72 3.05
N GLU A 102 -15.99 5.16 1.87
CA GLU A 102 -17.25 5.39 1.13
C GLU A 102 -18.44 4.69 1.83
N VAL A 103 -18.80 5.16 3.02
CA VAL A 103 -20.09 4.86 3.64
C VAL A 103 -20.76 6.18 4.02
N THR A 104 -21.83 6.48 3.26
CA THR A 104 -22.89 7.47 3.50
C THR A 104 -22.53 8.96 3.44
N ALA A 105 -22.36 9.48 2.23
CA ALA A 105 -23.08 10.70 1.85
C ALA A 105 -24.46 10.31 1.27
N SER A 106 -25.30 9.64 2.07
CA SER A 106 -26.73 9.69 1.82
C SER A 106 -27.16 11.11 2.17
N GLY A 107 -27.56 11.86 1.16
CA GLY A 107 -27.70 13.30 1.23
C GLY A 107 -28.72 13.80 2.26
N ASN A 108 -28.73 15.12 2.40
CA ASN A 108 -29.99 15.83 2.38
C ASN A 108 -29.85 16.99 1.41
N VAL A 109 -30.76 16.99 0.45
CA VAL A 109 -31.18 18.13 -0.38
C VAL A 109 -31.86 19.16 0.52
#